data_AF-A0A0C2S2R1-F1
#
_entry.id   AF-A0A0C2S2R1-F1
#
_cell.length_a   1.000
_cell.length_b   1.000
_cell.length_c   1.000
_cell.angle_alpha   90.00
_cell.angle_beta   90.00
_cell.angle_gamma   90.00
#
_symmetry.space_group_name_H-M   'P 1'
#
loop_
_entity.id
_entity.type
_entity.pdbx_description
1 polymer ?
#
loop_
_entity_poly.entity_id
_entity_poly.type
_entity_poly.pdbx_seq_one_letter_code
_entity_poly.pdbx_strand_id
1 'polypeptide(L)'
;MGNEKGWFVDENKKVIQLPRLQFILDVKTRWDSVYNMIMRFLENRQPLEHFLSSPVNKDFKSLLMTAEEWSRLEDIACILECPHVVLQSMSAEKTPVLANSMVHFEMFMTNWEKLG
;
A
#
# COMPACT_ATOMS: atom_id res chain seq x y z
N MET A 1 16.43 0.28 12.58
CA MET A 1 15.77 1.05 11.50
C MET A 1 16.57 0.85 10.21
N GLY A 2 15.99 1.13 9.05
CA GLY A 2 16.66 1.13 7.75
C GLY A 2 17.30 2.50 7.49
N ASN A 3 18.12 2.60 6.44
CA ASN A 3 18.89 3.81 6.10
C ASN A 3 20.00 4.20 7.12
N GLU A 4 20.67 3.23 7.73
CA GLU A 4 21.80 3.50 8.66
C GLU A 4 22.96 4.26 8.02
N LYS A 5 23.09 4.17 6.69
CA LYS A 5 24.11 4.89 5.90
C LYS A 5 23.71 6.31 5.50
N GLY A 6 22.48 6.75 5.82
CA GLY A 6 21.99 8.11 5.55
C GLY A 6 21.85 8.47 4.07
N TRP A 7 21.62 7.49 3.20
CA TRP A 7 21.48 7.67 1.75
C TRP A 7 20.15 8.32 1.35
N PHE A 8 19.09 8.10 2.13
CA PHE A 8 17.78 8.68 1.88
C PHE A 8 17.58 9.94 2.74
N VAL A 9 17.17 11.03 2.10
CA VAL A 9 16.92 12.32 2.72
C VAL A 9 15.57 12.86 2.27
N ASP A 10 14.90 13.59 3.16
CA ASP A 10 13.65 14.31 2.89
C ASP A 10 13.90 15.54 1.99
N GLU A 11 12.82 16.20 1.54
CA GLU A 11 12.85 17.47 0.79
C GLU A 11 13.68 18.55 1.51
N ASN A 12 13.70 18.51 2.85
CA ASN A 12 14.50 19.39 3.71
C ASN A 12 15.95 18.93 3.92
N LYS A 13 16.44 17.96 3.14
CA LYS A 13 17.77 17.31 3.26
C LYS A 13 18.04 16.63 4.61
N LYS A 14 17.00 16.34 5.38
CA LYS A 14 17.12 15.61 6.65
C LYS A 14 17.16 14.11 6.38
N VAL A 15 18.11 13.40 7.00
CA VAL A 15 18.17 11.94 6.91
C VAL A 15 16.91 11.33 7.49
N ILE A 16 16.21 10.55 6.67
CA ILE A 16 14.98 9.87 7.04
C ILE A 16 15.25 8.42 7.39
N GLN A 17 14.71 7.98 8.51
CA GLN A 17 14.80 6.58 8.91
C GLN A 17 13.70 5.81 8.20
N LEU A 18 14.10 4.87 7.36
CA LEU A 18 13.14 4.01 6.67
C LEU A 18 12.83 2.78 7.53
N PRO A 19 11.58 2.34 7.63
CA PRO A 19 11.28 1.07 8.28
C PRO A 19 11.90 -0.09 7.46
N ARG A 20 12.49 -1.09 8.13
CA ARG A 20 13.02 -2.29 7.46
C ARG A 20 11.87 -3.24 7.17
N LEU A 21 11.22 -3.05 6.03
CA LEU A 21 10.05 -3.84 5.66
C LEU A 21 10.38 -4.74 4.48
N GLN A 22 9.84 -5.95 4.49
CA GLN A 22 9.88 -6.84 3.33
C GLN A 22 8.63 -6.62 2.49
N PHE A 23 8.78 -6.79 1.17
CA PHE A 23 7.61 -6.85 0.29
C PHE A 23 6.73 -8.04 0.67
N ILE A 24 5.42 -7.81 0.60
CA ILE A 24 4.41 -8.84 0.83
C ILE A 24 3.90 -9.27 -0.54
N LEU A 25 3.74 -10.57 -0.74
CA LEU A 25 3.18 -11.11 -1.97
C LEU A 25 1.66 -11.14 -1.88
N ASP A 26 1.03 -11.00 -3.05
CA ASP A 26 -0.41 -11.25 -3.19
C ASP A 26 -0.75 -12.70 -2.79
N VAL A 27 -1.88 -12.87 -2.10
CA VAL A 27 -2.35 -14.17 -1.60
C VAL A 27 -3.77 -14.38 -2.10
N LYS A 28 -3.93 -15.24 -3.12
CA LYS A 28 -5.22 -15.49 -3.80
C LYS A 28 -6.41 -15.77 -2.87
N THR A 29 -6.17 -16.42 -1.73
CA THR A 29 -7.22 -16.78 -0.78
C THR A 29 -7.61 -15.65 0.18
N ARG A 30 -6.85 -14.55 0.19
CA ARG A 30 -7.04 -13.40 1.07
C ARG A 30 -7.42 -12.19 0.24
N TRP A 31 -8.66 -11.74 0.40
CA TRP A 31 -9.27 -10.73 -0.48
C TRP A 31 -8.68 -9.32 -0.31
N ASP A 32 -8.00 -9.05 0.81
CA ASP A 32 -7.31 -7.78 1.05
C ASP A 32 -5.79 -7.84 0.80
N SER A 33 -5.28 -8.94 0.23
CA SER A 33 -3.83 -9.10 0.04
C SER A 33 -3.25 -8.16 -1.02
N VAL A 34 -4.00 -7.83 -2.08
CA VAL A 34 -3.61 -6.82 -3.07
C VAL A 34 -3.40 -5.44 -2.43
N TYR A 35 -4.34 -5.00 -1.58
CA TYR A 35 -4.21 -3.74 -0.84
C TYR A 35 -2.94 -3.73 0.03
N ASN A 36 -2.73 -4.79 0.81
CA ASN A 36 -1.56 -4.92 1.66
C ASN A 36 -0.24 -4.92 0.86
N MET A 37 -0.21 -5.57 -0.31
CA MET A 37 0.93 -5.57 -1.22
C MET A 37 1.22 -4.15 -1.74
N ILE A 38 0.19 -3.44 -2.21
CA ILE A 38 0.32 -2.08 -2.75
C ILE A 38 0.80 -1.10 -1.67
N MET A 39 0.17 -1.11 -0.49
CA MET A 39 0.57 -0.25 0.63
C MET A 39 2.04 -0.49 1.02
N ARG A 40 2.44 -1.77 1.10
CA ARG A 40 3.84 -2.11 1.39
C ARG A 40 4.79 -1.64 0.28
N PHE A 41 4.34 -1.69 -0.97
CA PHE A 41 5.11 -1.22 -2.11
C PHE A 41 5.31 0.30 -2.07
N LEU A 42 4.25 1.06 -1.76
CA LEU A 42 4.29 2.51 -1.59
C LEU A 42 5.23 2.94 -0.45
N GLU A 43 5.19 2.25 0.70
CA GLU A 43 6.11 2.49 1.83
C GLU A 43 7.59 2.29 1.47
N ASN A 44 7.87 1.45 0.45
CA ASN A 44 9.22 1.14 -0.02
C ASN A 44 9.59 1.91 -1.29
N ARG A 45 8.86 2.99 -1.64
CA ARG A 45 9.12 3.78 -2.85
C ARG A 45 10.57 4.27 -2.96
N GLN A 46 11.09 4.92 -1.94
CA GLN A 46 12.46 5.47 -1.96
C GLN A 46 13.57 4.43 -2.13
N PRO A 47 13.61 3.34 -1.32
CA PRO A 47 14.62 2.31 -1.51
C PRO A 47 14.46 1.60 -2.86
N LEU A 48 13.24 1.46 -3.37
CA LEU A 48 12.97 0.88 -4.68
C LEU A 48 13.48 1.77 -5.82
N GLU A 49 13.15 3.06 -5.84
CA GLU A 49 13.61 4.00 -6.86
C GLU A 49 15.15 4.07 -6.89
N HIS A 50 15.80 4.04 -5.73
CA HIS A 50 17.27 3.96 -5.65
C HIS A 50 17.81 2.64 -6.18
N PHE A 51 17.18 1.51 -5.83
CA PHE A 51 17.58 0.20 -6.32
C PHE A 51 17.46 0.09 -7.84
N LEU A 52 16.35 0.57 -8.41
CA LEU A 52 16.07 0.54 -9.86
C LEU A 52 16.93 1.56 -10.64
N SER A 53 17.28 2.68 -10.01
CA SER A 53 18.16 3.69 -10.62
C SER A 53 19.65 3.34 -10.55
N SER A 54 20.02 2.32 -9.75
CA SER A 54 21.40 1.92 -9.57
C SER A 54 22.01 1.38 -10.87
N PRO A 55 23.24 1.81 -11.25
CA PRO A 55 23.90 1.32 -12.46
C PRO A 55 24.28 -0.16 -12.40
N VAL A 56 24.19 -0.81 -11.22
CA VAL A 56 24.38 -2.25 -11.05
C VAL A 56 23.14 -3.04 -11.52
N ASN A 57 21.96 -2.43 -11.46
CA ASN A 57 20.66 -3.08 -11.68
C ASN A 57 19.99 -2.62 -12.98
N LYS A 58 20.78 -2.33 -14.02
CA LYS A 58 20.31 -1.73 -15.28
C LYS A 58 19.17 -2.50 -15.94
N ASP A 59 19.11 -3.81 -15.76
CA ASP A 59 18.08 -4.67 -16.32
C ASP A 59 16.68 -4.34 -15.80
N PHE A 60 16.59 -3.77 -14.59
CA PHE A 60 15.33 -3.37 -13.95
C PHE A 60 14.96 -1.91 -14.19
N LYS A 61 15.79 -1.14 -14.91
CA LYS A 61 15.55 0.29 -15.15
C LYS A 61 14.24 0.54 -15.92
N SER A 62 13.80 -0.43 -16.73
CA SER A 62 12.51 -0.39 -17.43
C SER A 62 11.29 -0.47 -16.50
N LEU A 63 11.48 -0.89 -15.24
CA LEU A 63 10.43 -0.97 -14.22
C LEU A 63 10.30 0.31 -13.40
N LEU A 64 11.10 1.35 -13.69
CA LEU A 64 10.96 2.65 -13.04
C LEU A 64 9.59 3.25 -13.40
N MET A 65 8.77 3.45 -12.38
CA MET A 65 7.48 4.11 -12.51
C MET A 65 7.66 5.63 -12.58
N THR A 66 6.92 6.24 -13.49
CA THR A 66 6.75 7.69 -13.58
C THR A 66 5.95 8.23 -12.39
N ALA A 67 6.04 9.53 -12.13
CA ALA A 67 5.27 10.18 -11.07
C ALA A 67 3.75 9.98 -11.24
N GLU A 68 3.27 9.92 -12.47
CA GLU A 68 1.86 9.66 -12.77
C GLU A 68 1.45 8.23 -12.42
N GLU A 69 2.29 7.23 -12.73
CA GLU A 69 2.01 5.84 -12.37
C GLU A 69 2.01 5.63 -10.85
N TRP A 70 2.88 6.33 -10.11
CA TRP A 70 2.83 6.34 -8.65
C TRP A 70 1.53 6.94 -8.13
N SER A 71 1.10 8.09 -8.68
CA SER A 71 -0.17 8.73 -8.30
C SER A 71 -1.35 7.78 -8.55
N ARG A 72 -1.40 7.13 -9.72
CA ARG A 72 -2.47 6.17 -10.04
C ARG A 72 -2.47 4.97 -9.08
N LEU A 73 -1.30 4.53 -8.63
CA LEU A 73 -1.21 3.45 -7.66
C LEU A 73 -1.72 3.87 -6.27
N GLU A 74 -1.45 5.11 -5.86
CA GLU A 74 -2.00 5.72 -4.64
C GLU A 74 -3.53 5.85 -4.74
N ASP A 75 -4.07 6.25 -5.89
CA ASP A 75 -5.52 6.31 -6.13
C ASP A 75 -6.17 4.90 -6.01
N ILE A 76 -5.54 3.88 -6.62
CA ILE A 76 -5.99 2.49 -6.48
C ILE A 76 -5.94 2.04 -5.01
N ALA A 77 -4.89 2.38 -4.29
CA ALA A 77 -4.77 2.06 -2.86
C ALA A 77 -5.90 2.72 -2.04
N CYS A 78 -6.24 3.96 -2.35
CA CYS A 78 -7.35 4.69 -1.71
C CYS A 78 -8.70 3.98 -1.95
N ILE A 79 -8.98 3.56 -3.18
CA ILE A 79 -10.19 2.81 -3.51
C ILE A 79 -10.23 1.47 -2.74
N LEU A 80 -9.10 0.78 -2.66
CA LEU A 80 -8.99 -0.53 -2.00
C LEU A 80 -8.95 -0.45 -0.46
N GLU A 81 -8.72 0.74 0.11
CA GLU A 81 -8.78 0.95 1.55
C GLU A 81 -10.20 0.71 2.10
N CYS A 82 -11.22 1.19 1.39
CA CYS A 82 -12.62 1.02 1.78
C CYS A 82 -13.02 -0.46 2.01
N PRO A 83 -12.85 -1.38 1.03
CA PRO A 83 -13.11 -2.79 1.26
C PRO A 83 -12.18 -3.40 2.30
N HIS A 84 -10.91 -2.97 2.39
CA HIS A 84 -9.98 -3.49 3.41
C HIS A 84 -10.48 -3.23 4.83
N VAL A 85 -10.91 -1.99 5.14
CA VAL A 85 -11.42 -1.62 6.47
C VAL A 85 -12.66 -2.43 6.84
N VAL A 86 -13.59 -2.59 5.88
CA VAL A 86 -14.82 -3.36 6.08
C VAL A 86 -14.50 -4.84 6.35
N LEU A 87 -13.62 -5.44 5.54
CA LEU A 87 -13.20 -6.83 5.69
C LEU A 87 -12.50 -7.08 7.02
N GLN A 88 -11.61 -6.17 7.46
CA GLN A 88 -10.94 -6.27 8.76
C GLN A 88 -11.94 -6.15 9.91
N SER A 89 -12.90 -5.23 9.80
CA SER A 89 -13.96 -5.06 10.81
C SER A 89 -14.81 -6.32 10.95
N MET A 90 -15.26 -6.90 9.83
CA MET A 90 -16.03 -8.14 9.83
C MET A 90 -15.22 -9.34 10.33
N SER A 91 -13.93 -9.42 9.97
CA SER A 91 -13.06 -10.53 10.38
C SER A 91 -12.70 -10.50 11.87
N ALA A 92 -12.76 -9.31 12.50
CA ALA A 92 -12.52 -9.15 13.93
C ALA A 92 -13.74 -9.55 14.79
N GLU A 93 -14.93 -9.70 14.21
CA GLU A 93 -16.13 -10.09 14.92
C GLU A 93 -16.07 -11.55 15.36
N LYS A 94 -16.14 -11.77 16.69
CA LYS A 94 -16.18 -13.13 17.26
C LYS A 94 -17.50 -13.86 17.00
N THR A 95 -18.55 -13.12 16.71
CA THR A 95 -19.90 -13.63 16.42
C THR A 95 -20.46 -12.84 15.24
N PRO A 96 -20.23 -13.30 13.99
CA PRO A 96 -20.78 -12.62 12.83
C PRO A 96 -22.30 -12.77 12.86
N VAL A 97 -23.00 -11.69 13.22
CA VAL A 97 -24.46 -11.64 13.15
C VAL A 97 -24.82 -11.10 11.77
N LEU A 98 -25.71 -11.80 11.04
CA LEU A 98 -26.14 -11.41 9.70
C LEU A 98 -26.58 -9.94 9.61
N ALA A 99 -27.26 -9.44 10.65
CA ALA A 99 -27.65 -8.03 10.75
C ALA A 99 -26.46 -7.06 10.71
N ASN A 100 -25.31 -7.41 11.29
CA ASN A 100 -24.13 -6.55 11.29
C ASN A 100 -23.46 -6.50 9.92
N SER A 101 -23.53 -7.60 9.15
CA SER A 101 -23.01 -7.62 7.77
C SER A 101 -23.71 -6.60 6.87
N MET A 102 -25.01 -6.34 7.09
CA MET A 102 -25.76 -5.33 6.34
C MET A 102 -25.23 -3.91 6.61
N VAL A 103 -24.93 -3.58 7.87
CA VAL A 103 -24.34 -2.29 8.25
C VAL A 103 -22.96 -2.11 7.60
N HIS A 104 -22.16 -3.17 7.54
CA HIS A 104 -20.86 -3.16 6.87
C HIS A 104 -20.97 -2.92 5.35
N PHE A 105 -21.98 -3.49 4.68
CA PHE A 105 -22.26 -3.21 3.27
C PHE A 105 -22.74 -1.77 3.03
N GLU A 106 -23.61 -1.25 3.90
CA GLU A 106 -24.05 0.15 3.82
C GLU A 106 -22.88 1.13 4.00
N MET A 107 -21.99 0.85 4.97
CA MET A 107 -20.78 1.62 5.19
C MET A 107 -19.85 1.57 3.97
N PHE A 108 -19.65 0.39 3.39
CA PHE A 108 -18.88 0.20 2.17
C PHE A 108 -19.42 1.06 1.02
N MET A 109 -20.72 0.95 0.73
CA MET A 109 -21.36 1.67 -0.37
C MET A 109 -21.28 3.19 -0.15
N THR A 110 -21.60 3.65 1.06
CA THR A 110 -21.57 5.08 1.41
C THR A 110 -20.16 5.67 1.29
N ASN A 111 -19.13 4.93 1.72
CA ASN A 111 -17.74 5.39 1.61
C ASN A 111 -17.28 5.44 0.15
N TRP A 112 -17.70 4.48 -0.67
CA TRP A 112 -17.36 4.46 -2.09
C TRP A 112 -18.04 5.60 -2.86
N GLU A 113 -19.31 5.89 -2.56
CA GLU A 113 -20.04 7.03 -3.16
C GLU A 113 -19.40 8.39 -2.84
N LYS A 114 -18.70 8.51 -1.71
CA LYS A 114 -17.99 9.75 -1.32
C LYS A 114 -16.63 9.92 -2.01
N LEU A 115 -16.08 8.85 -2.60
CA LEU A 115 -14.80 8.88 -3.31
C LEU A 115 -14.94 9.33 -4.77
N GLY A 116 -16.16 9.30 -5.33
CA GLY A 116 -16.49 9.78 -6.68
C GLY A 116 -17.08 11.18 -6.69
#